data_AF-A0A1Y3XEQ6-F1
#
_entry.id   AF-A0A1Y3XEQ6-F1
#
_cell.length_a   1.000
_cell.length_b   1.000
_cell.length_c   1.000
_cell.angle_alpha   90.00
_cell.angle_beta   90.00
_cell.angle_gamma   90.00
#
_symmetry.space_group_name_H-M   'P 1'
#
loop_
_entity.id
_entity.type
_entity.pdbx_description
1 polymer ?
#
loop_
_entity_poly.entity_id
_entity_poly.type
_entity_poly.pdbx_seq_one_letter_code
_entity_poly.pdbx_strand_id
1 'polypeptide(L)'
;MEKEKVKGIPYGVASFKQLRQENSYYVDKTMYLPMLEEISNYLFLIRPRRFGKSVFVSMMRTYYDIAKADRFDTLFDGLWIKEHPTPLKNAFQIIYFDFSIVGTGFNEQELEENFNKYCGQVLDVFAEIYASFYDNGFEQEVKKESSARSKLNYRFLIKSMKGN
;
A
#
# COMPACT_ATOMS: atom_id res chain seq x y z
N MET A 1 -37.98 3.12 -11.91
CA MET A 1 -37.20 1.95 -11.47
C MET A 1 -35.87 2.00 -12.19
N GLU A 2 -34.83 2.55 -11.56
CA GLU A 2 -33.47 2.45 -12.11
C GLU A 2 -33.10 0.96 -12.16
N LYS A 3 -32.74 0.46 -13.34
CA LYS A 3 -32.24 -0.90 -13.48
C LYS A 3 -30.91 -0.97 -12.71
N GLU A 4 -30.84 -1.81 -11.67
CA GLU A 4 -29.56 -2.13 -11.04
C GLU A 4 -28.57 -2.57 -12.13
N LYS A 5 -27.49 -1.82 -12.27
CA LYS A 5 -26.47 -2.09 -13.26
C LYS A 5 -25.75 -3.37 -12.85
N VAL A 6 -25.84 -4.41 -13.69
CA VAL A 6 -25.17 -5.69 -13.47
C VAL A 6 -23.69 -5.46 -13.21
N LYS A 7 -23.15 -6.08 -12.16
CA LYS A 7 -21.74 -5.93 -11.78
C LYS A 7 -20.83 -6.45 -12.89
N GLY A 8 -19.77 -5.69 -13.21
CA GLY A 8 -18.76 -6.09 -14.19
C GLY A 8 -17.84 -7.18 -13.67
N ILE A 9 -17.31 -8.03 -14.54
CA ILE A 9 -16.21 -8.95 -14.18
C ILE A 9 -14.90 -8.19 -14.33
N PRO A 10 -14.13 -7.99 -13.26
CA PRO A 10 -12.94 -7.15 -13.30
C PRO A 10 -11.72 -7.93 -13.81
N TYR A 11 -11.67 -8.17 -15.13
CA TYR A 11 -10.55 -8.87 -15.73
C TYR A 11 -9.30 -7.97 -15.78
N GLY A 12 -8.22 -8.39 -15.13
CA GLY A 12 -6.94 -7.66 -15.12
C GLY A 12 -6.85 -6.50 -14.13
N VAL A 13 -7.91 -6.22 -13.35
CA VAL A 13 -7.89 -5.14 -12.35
C VAL A 13 -7.23 -5.63 -11.06
N ALA A 14 -6.12 -4.98 -10.68
CA ALA A 14 -5.38 -5.27 -9.46
C ALA A 14 -5.62 -4.25 -8.33
N SER A 15 -6.36 -3.17 -8.60
CA SER A 15 -6.62 -2.08 -7.66
C SER A 15 -7.93 -2.30 -6.90
N PHE A 16 -7.85 -2.47 -5.58
CA PHE A 16 -9.03 -2.58 -4.72
C PHE A 16 -9.93 -1.34 -4.86
N LYS A 17 -9.35 -0.14 -4.81
CA LYS A 17 -10.10 1.12 -4.98
C LYS A 17 -10.90 1.13 -6.29
N GLN A 18 -10.26 0.74 -7.40
CA GLN A 18 -10.91 0.72 -8.71
C GLN A 18 -12.10 -0.26 -8.74
N LEU A 19 -11.92 -1.47 -8.19
CA LEU A 19 -13.00 -2.46 -8.10
C LEU A 19 -14.23 -1.94 -7.35
N ARG A 20 -13.99 -1.20 -6.26
CA ARG A 20 -15.06 -0.62 -5.44
C ARG A 20 -15.77 0.54 -6.16
N GLN A 21 -15.06 1.30 -6.98
CA GLN A 21 -15.61 2.45 -7.71
C GLN A 21 -16.34 2.05 -9.00
N GLU A 22 -15.92 0.99 -9.68
CA GLU A 22 -16.43 0.60 -11.01
C GLU A 22 -17.64 -0.35 -10.97
N ASN A 23 -18.33 -0.51 -9.83
CA ASN A 23 -19.41 -1.49 -9.63
C ASN A 23 -19.04 -2.89 -10.17
N SER A 24 -17.85 -3.37 -9.81
CA SER A 24 -17.33 -4.67 -10.26
C SER A 24 -17.56 -5.76 -9.22
N TYR A 25 -17.58 -7.01 -9.66
CA TYR A 25 -17.60 -8.18 -8.76
C TYR A 25 -16.32 -8.23 -7.93
N TYR A 26 -16.47 -8.16 -6.61
CA TYR A 26 -15.40 -8.33 -5.65
C TYR A 26 -15.84 -9.41 -4.65
N VAL A 27 -15.01 -10.44 -4.49
CA VAL A 27 -15.20 -11.45 -3.44
C VAL A 27 -14.57 -10.90 -2.18
N ASP A 28 -15.41 -10.67 -1.17
CA ASP A 28 -14.95 -10.16 0.11
C ASP A 28 -14.02 -11.17 0.80
N LYS A 29 -12.82 -10.70 1.15
CA LYS A 29 -11.79 -11.45 1.89
C LYS A 29 -11.36 -10.68 3.14
N THR A 30 -12.07 -9.63 3.51
CA THR A 30 -11.67 -8.73 4.59
C THR A 30 -11.79 -9.38 5.97
N MET A 31 -12.62 -10.43 6.10
CA MET A 31 -12.70 -11.27 7.30
C MET A 31 -11.39 -11.97 7.69
N TYR A 32 -10.43 -12.08 6.76
CA TYR A 32 -9.13 -12.66 7.07
C TYR A 32 -8.15 -11.66 7.69
N LEU A 33 -8.46 -10.35 7.69
CA LEU A 33 -7.55 -9.35 8.25
C LEU A 33 -7.23 -9.60 9.72
N PRO A 34 -8.21 -9.81 10.64
CA PRO A 34 -7.89 -10.10 12.05
C PRO A 34 -7.00 -11.34 12.21
N MET A 35 -7.27 -12.40 11.47
CA MET A 35 -6.45 -13.62 11.50
C MET A 35 -5.01 -13.35 11.03
N LEU A 36 -4.83 -12.53 10.00
CA LEU A 36 -3.50 -12.17 9.50
C LEU A 36 -2.72 -11.30 10.49
N GLU A 37 -3.41 -10.42 11.20
CA GLU A 37 -2.84 -9.57 12.25
C GLU A 37 -2.30 -10.42 13.42
N GLU A 38 -2.91 -11.57 13.71
CA GLU A 38 -2.49 -12.50 14.77
C GLU A 38 -1.32 -13.42 14.37
N ILE A 39 -1.16 -13.74 13.09
CA ILE A 39 -0.21 -14.76 12.63
C ILE A 39 1.26 -14.31 12.73
N SER A 40 1.59 -13.16 12.14
CA SER A 40 2.99 -12.74 11.98
C SER A 40 3.10 -11.32 11.45
N ASN A 41 4.17 -10.63 11.87
CA ASN A 41 4.61 -9.35 11.29
C ASN A 41 5.08 -9.49 9.82
N TYR A 42 5.40 -10.71 9.37
CA TYR A 42 5.88 -11.00 8.03
C TYR A 42 4.98 -12.05 7.37
N LEU A 43 4.29 -11.65 6.31
CA LEU A 43 3.37 -12.50 5.56
C LEU A 43 3.91 -12.77 4.16
N PHE A 44 4.06 -14.05 3.81
CA PHE A 44 4.42 -14.47 2.47
C PHE A 44 3.23 -15.14 1.77
N LEU A 45 2.69 -14.48 0.73
CA LEU A 45 1.60 -15.02 -0.07
C LEU A 45 2.17 -15.87 -1.22
N ILE A 46 2.03 -17.19 -1.13
CA ILE A 46 2.44 -18.13 -2.18
C ILE A 46 1.79 -17.78 -3.54
N ARG A 47 2.37 -18.23 -4.67
CA ARG A 47 2.00 -17.77 -6.03
C ARG A 47 1.02 -18.66 -6.84
N PRO A 48 -0.21 -18.99 -6.38
CA PRO A 48 -1.24 -19.45 -7.31
C PRO A 48 -1.63 -18.31 -8.26
N ARG A 49 -1.55 -18.51 -9.59
CA ARG A 49 -1.96 -17.49 -10.58
C ARG A 49 -3.45 -17.14 -10.42
N ARG A 50 -3.81 -15.89 -10.69
CA ARG A 50 -5.21 -15.37 -10.70
C ARG A 50 -5.99 -15.49 -9.39
N PHE A 51 -5.33 -15.74 -8.26
CA PHE A 51 -5.99 -15.87 -6.96
C PHE A 51 -6.39 -14.52 -6.29
N GLY A 52 -6.21 -13.40 -7.00
CA GLY A 52 -6.53 -12.06 -6.49
C GLY A 52 -5.52 -11.50 -5.47
N LYS A 53 -4.27 -11.99 -5.46
CA LYS A 53 -3.24 -11.55 -4.50
C LYS A 53 -2.93 -10.06 -4.59
N SER A 54 -2.77 -9.51 -5.80
CA SER A 54 -2.51 -8.08 -5.98
C SER A 54 -3.67 -7.23 -5.48
N VAL A 55 -4.91 -7.64 -5.76
CA VAL A 55 -6.12 -7.01 -5.21
C VAL A 55 -6.14 -7.09 -3.69
N PHE A 56 -5.76 -8.23 -3.12
CA PHE A 56 -5.70 -8.42 -1.67
C PHE A 56 -4.66 -7.52 -1.00
N VAL A 57 -3.45 -7.41 -1.57
CA VAL A 57 -2.42 -6.46 -1.11
C VAL A 57 -2.88 -5.01 -1.28
N SER A 58 -3.55 -4.68 -2.39
CA SER A 58 -4.14 -3.36 -2.62
C SER A 58 -5.23 -3.03 -1.59
N MET A 59 -6.04 -4.02 -1.19
CA MET A 59 -7.04 -3.90 -0.14
C MET A 59 -6.37 -3.65 1.22
N MET A 60 -5.36 -4.44 1.61
CA MET A 60 -4.60 -4.23 2.85
C MET A 60 -3.96 -2.84 2.90
N ARG A 61 -3.31 -2.42 1.80
CA ARG A 61 -2.77 -1.05 1.64
C ARG A 61 -3.86 0.03 1.78
N THR A 62 -5.11 -0.30 1.49
CA THR A 62 -6.21 0.66 1.63
C THR A 62 -6.75 0.70 3.05
N TYR A 63 -6.85 -0.46 3.69
CA TYR A 63 -7.37 -0.63 5.05
C TYR A 63 -6.43 -0.06 6.13
N TYR A 64 -5.13 -0.33 6.01
CA TYR A 64 -4.13 -0.01 7.03
C TYR A 64 -3.58 1.43 6.94
N ASP A 65 -3.73 2.09 5.79
CA ASP A 65 -3.07 3.37 5.52
C ASP A 65 -3.79 4.55 6.19
N ILE A 66 -3.09 5.25 7.07
CA ILE A 66 -3.60 6.44 7.77
C ILE A 66 -4.00 7.57 6.81
N ALA A 67 -3.31 7.71 5.67
CA ALA A 67 -3.60 8.72 4.66
C ALA A 67 -4.89 8.43 3.85
N LYS A 68 -5.57 7.29 4.13
CA LYS A 68 -6.84 6.91 3.51
C LYS A 68 -7.99 6.77 4.51
N ALA A 69 -7.83 7.28 5.74
CA ALA A 69 -8.84 7.18 6.79
C ALA A 69 -10.20 7.75 6.37
N ASP A 70 -10.20 8.85 5.60
CA ASP A 70 -11.38 9.49 5.02
C ASP A 70 -12.17 8.59 4.04
N ARG A 71 -11.53 7.54 3.51
CA ARG A 71 -12.13 6.66 2.49
C ARG A 71 -12.61 5.33 3.05
N PHE A 72 -12.43 5.08 4.35
CA PHE A 72 -12.80 3.80 4.95
C PHE A 72 -14.28 3.50 4.73
N ASP A 73 -15.15 4.46 5.07
CA ASP A 73 -16.60 4.27 5.01
C ASP A 73 -17.12 4.02 3.60
N THR A 74 -16.49 4.60 2.58
CA THR A 74 -16.90 4.46 1.18
C THR A 74 -16.35 3.20 0.53
N LEU A 75 -15.06 2.88 0.75
CA LEU A 75 -14.42 1.76 0.07
C LEU A 75 -14.76 0.41 0.69
N PHE A 76 -15.01 0.37 2.00
CA PHE A 76 -15.34 -0.87 2.71
C PHE A 76 -16.84 -1.09 2.90
N ASP A 77 -17.70 -0.20 2.39
CA ASP A 77 -19.15 -0.37 2.49
C ASP A 77 -19.63 -1.74 2.00
N GLY A 78 -20.48 -2.40 2.79
CA GLY A 78 -20.97 -3.75 2.51
C GLY A 78 -19.91 -4.87 2.52
N LEU A 79 -18.72 -4.62 3.09
CA LEU A 79 -17.71 -5.65 3.37
C LEU A 79 -17.70 -5.99 4.87
N TRP A 80 -17.33 -7.22 5.22
CA TRP A 80 -17.32 -7.73 6.60
C TRP A 80 -16.54 -6.83 7.57
N ILE A 81 -15.37 -6.32 7.16
CA ILE A 81 -14.52 -5.48 8.02
C ILE A 81 -15.10 -4.10 8.32
N LYS A 82 -16.12 -3.65 7.57
CA LYS A 82 -16.82 -2.39 7.85
C LYS A 82 -17.55 -2.43 9.18
N GLU A 83 -18.15 -3.59 9.48
CA GLU A 83 -18.86 -3.86 10.73
C GLU A 83 -17.91 -4.38 11.83
N HIS A 84 -16.73 -4.85 11.44
CA HIS A 84 -15.75 -5.45 12.35
C HIS A 84 -14.34 -4.85 12.19
N PRO A 85 -14.18 -3.52 12.36
CA PRO A 85 -12.88 -2.89 12.25
C PRO A 85 -11.94 -3.37 13.36
N THR A 86 -10.70 -3.67 12.98
CA THR A 86 -9.61 -3.98 13.91
C THR A 86 -8.95 -2.71 14.45
N PRO A 87 -8.23 -2.78 15.58
CA PRO A 87 -7.45 -1.64 16.10
C PRO A 87 -6.40 -1.10 15.11
N LEU A 88 -5.98 -1.91 14.15
CA LEU A 88 -4.97 -1.55 13.15
C LEU A 88 -5.54 -0.79 11.94
N LYS A 89 -6.86 -0.61 11.87
CA LYS A 89 -7.52 0.19 10.84
C LYS A 89 -6.90 1.59 10.76
N ASN A 90 -6.41 1.96 9.57
CA ASN A 90 -5.78 3.25 9.29
C ASN A 90 -4.68 3.65 10.29
N ALA A 91 -3.97 2.68 10.89
CA ALA A 91 -2.97 2.93 11.93
C ALA A 91 -1.54 3.09 11.40
N PHE A 92 -1.30 2.85 10.10
CA PHE A 92 0.05 2.74 9.54
C PHE A 92 0.30 3.72 8.40
N GLN A 93 1.58 4.08 8.23
CA GLN A 93 2.07 4.71 7.00
C GLN A 93 2.66 3.61 6.11
N ILE A 94 2.24 3.54 4.85
CA ILE A 94 2.49 2.40 3.98
C ILE A 94 3.51 2.75 2.90
N ILE A 95 4.60 2.00 2.86
CA ILE A 95 5.50 1.93 1.70
C ILE A 95 5.05 0.75 0.84
N TYR A 96 4.85 1.00 -0.46
CA TYR A 96 4.41 -0.03 -1.41
C TYR A 96 5.38 -0.12 -2.57
N PHE A 97 6.05 -1.28 -2.68
CA PHE A 97 6.93 -1.58 -3.80
C PHE A 97 6.25 -2.54 -4.78
N ASP A 98 6.25 -2.16 -6.04
CA ASP A 98 5.87 -2.98 -7.19
C ASP A 98 7.09 -3.16 -8.08
N PHE A 99 7.82 -4.25 -7.85
CA PHE A 99 9.02 -4.55 -8.64
C PHE A 99 8.73 -5.10 -10.03
N SER A 100 7.45 -5.29 -10.41
CA SER A 100 7.11 -5.78 -11.75
C SER A 100 7.37 -4.74 -12.85
N ILE A 101 7.48 -3.46 -12.48
CA ILE A 101 7.74 -2.35 -13.40
C ILE A 101 9.22 -1.94 -13.45
N VAL A 102 10.09 -2.59 -12.69
CA VAL A 102 11.53 -2.30 -12.68
C VAL A 102 12.19 -3.03 -13.83
N GLY A 103 12.86 -2.28 -14.71
CA GLY A 103 13.62 -2.85 -15.81
C GLY A 103 14.82 -3.64 -15.30
N THR A 104 15.05 -4.83 -15.87
CA THR A 104 16.15 -5.70 -15.44
C THR A 104 17.54 -5.25 -15.91
N GLY A 105 17.60 -4.22 -16.77
CA GLY A 105 18.85 -3.81 -17.43
C GLY A 105 19.45 -4.91 -18.31
N PHE A 106 20.61 -4.62 -18.90
CA PHE A 106 21.42 -5.60 -19.64
C PHE A 106 22.56 -6.19 -18.79
N ASN A 107 22.84 -5.58 -17.63
CA ASN A 107 23.88 -6.00 -16.70
C ASN A 107 23.48 -5.73 -15.23
N GLU A 108 24.28 -6.23 -14.30
CA GLU A 108 24.03 -6.10 -12.85
C GLU A 108 24.07 -4.65 -12.35
N GLN A 109 24.92 -3.80 -12.93
CA GLN A 109 25.02 -2.39 -12.52
C GLN A 109 23.76 -1.61 -12.90
N GLU A 110 23.28 -1.77 -14.14
CA GLU A 110 22.04 -1.16 -14.60
C GLU A 110 20.83 -1.67 -13.79
N LEU A 111 20.82 -2.95 -13.42
CA LEU A 111 19.80 -3.52 -12.54
C LEU A 111 19.80 -2.80 -11.18
N GLU A 112 20.95 -2.69 -10.53
CA GLU A 112 21.10 -2.02 -9.23
C GLU A 112 20.67 -0.55 -9.31
N GLU A 113 21.10 0.17 -10.34
CA GLU A 113 20.72 1.57 -10.58
C GLU A 113 19.21 1.73 -10.77
N ASN A 114 18.59 0.87 -11.58
CA ASN A 114 17.14 0.88 -11.81
C ASN A 114 16.36 0.59 -10.52
N PHE A 115 16.82 -0.37 -9.72
CA PHE A 115 16.22 -0.70 -8.42
C PHE A 115 16.34 0.47 -7.44
N ASN A 116 17.53 1.06 -7.30
CA ASN A 116 17.77 2.17 -6.39
C ASN A 116 16.95 3.40 -6.80
N LYS A 117 16.87 3.70 -8.11
CA LYS A 117 16.05 4.78 -8.66
C LYS A 117 14.56 4.56 -8.35
N TYR A 118 14.05 3.36 -8.63
CA TYR A 118 12.66 3.01 -8.36
C TYR A 118 12.31 3.13 -6.87
N CYS A 119 13.13 2.53 -5.99
CA CYS A 119 12.94 2.63 -4.55
C CYS A 119 13.01 4.08 -4.08
N GLY A 120 13.95 4.88 -4.61
CA GLY A 120 14.08 6.29 -4.30
C GLY A 120 12.81 7.09 -4.64
N GLN A 121 12.22 6.84 -5.81
CA GLN A 121 10.96 7.46 -6.23
C GLN A 121 9.78 7.07 -5.34
N VAL A 122 9.69 5.79 -4.96
CA VAL A 122 8.65 5.32 -4.01
C VAL A 122 8.78 6.03 -2.66
N LEU A 123 10.01 6.25 -2.19
CA LEU A 123 10.28 6.95 -0.93
C LEU A 123 9.99 8.45 -1.00
N ASP A 124 10.18 9.08 -2.16
CA ASP A 124 9.78 10.48 -2.37
C ASP A 124 8.27 10.65 -2.29
N VAL A 125 7.52 9.74 -2.93
CA VAL A 125 6.05 9.73 -2.86
C VAL A 125 5.58 9.43 -1.43
N PHE A 126 6.24 8.52 -0.72
CA PHE A 126 5.98 8.31 0.70
C PHE A 126 6.18 9.60 1.51
N ALA A 127 7.30 10.29 1.29
CA ALA A 127 7.61 11.50 2.04
C ALA A 127 6.57 12.60 1.80
N GLU A 128 6.10 12.73 0.57
CA GLU A 128 5.05 13.68 0.18
C GLU A 128 3.69 13.34 0.80
N ILE A 129 3.24 12.08 0.70
CA ILE A 129 1.94 11.65 1.25
C ILE A 129 1.87 11.85 2.76
N TYR A 130 2.98 11.60 3.47
CA TYR A 130 3.00 11.61 4.93
C TYR A 130 3.68 12.84 5.54
N ALA A 131 4.00 13.86 4.74
CA ALA A 131 4.72 15.05 5.20
C ALA A 131 4.08 15.71 6.43
N SER A 132 2.74 15.77 6.47
CA SER A 132 1.97 16.37 7.57
C SER A 132 2.09 15.64 8.91
N PHE A 133 2.62 14.42 8.93
CA PHE A 133 2.87 13.65 10.16
C PHE A 133 4.27 13.89 10.74
N TYR A 134 5.09 14.73 10.10
CA TYR A 134 6.47 15.03 10.50
C TYR A 134 6.69 16.52 10.71
N ASP A 135 7.87 16.85 11.25
CA ASP A 135 8.28 18.24 11.41
C ASP A 135 8.50 18.91 10.05
N ASN A 136 8.39 20.24 10.02
CA ASN A 136 8.65 21.03 8.83
C ASN A 136 10.04 20.73 8.26
N GLY A 137 10.12 20.39 6.97
CA GLY A 137 11.38 20.04 6.31
C GLY A 137 11.53 18.55 5.97
N PHE A 138 10.73 17.66 6.57
CA PHE A 138 10.85 16.20 6.37
C PHE A 138 10.83 15.79 4.89
N GLU A 139 9.87 16.29 4.12
CA GLU A 139 9.74 15.99 2.69
C GLU A 139 11.00 16.44 1.93
N GLN A 140 11.46 17.66 2.19
CA GLN A 140 12.61 18.25 1.52
C GLN A 140 13.90 17.50 1.89
N GLU A 141 14.05 17.10 3.14
CA GLU A 141 15.22 16.34 3.61
C GLU A 141 15.27 14.94 3.00
N VAL A 142 14.15 14.22 2.93
CA VAL A 142 14.10 12.93 2.22
C VAL A 142 14.39 13.10 0.74
N LYS A 143 13.81 14.11 0.08
CA LYS A 143 14.01 14.33 -1.38
C LYS A 143 15.44 14.78 -1.73
N LYS A 144 16.21 15.34 -0.78
CA LYS A 144 17.63 15.72 -0.97
C LYS A 144 18.57 14.52 -1.05
N GLU A 145 18.21 13.40 -0.43
CA GLU A 145 19.06 12.21 -0.40
C GLU A 145 19.15 11.55 -1.79
N SER A 146 20.36 11.12 -2.17
CA SER A 146 20.66 10.61 -3.51
C SER A 146 20.38 9.11 -3.68
N SER A 147 20.26 8.35 -2.60
CA SER A 147 20.03 6.91 -2.63
C SER A 147 18.82 6.47 -1.82
N ALA A 148 18.15 5.40 -2.24
CA ALA A 148 17.04 4.81 -1.50
C ALA A 148 17.48 4.36 -0.09
N ARG A 149 18.73 3.87 0.03
CA ARG A 149 19.33 3.51 1.31
C ARG A 149 19.41 4.72 2.25
N SER A 150 19.91 5.85 1.77
CA SER A 150 20.00 7.08 2.58
C SER A 150 18.61 7.58 2.99
N LYS A 151 17.66 7.58 2.06
CA LYS A 151 16.24 7.94 2.32
C LYS A 151 15.60 7.06 3.40
N LEU A 152 15.84 5.75 3.36
CA LEU A 152 15.36 4.82 4.41
C LEU A 152 16.02 5.08 5.77
N ASN A 153 17.33 5.35 5.79
CA ASN A 153 18.06 5.61 7.04
C ASN A 153 17.60 6.88 7.75
N TYR A 154 17.20 7.90 7.00
CA TYR A 154 16.65 9.13 7.55
C TYR A 154 15.40 8.87 8.44
N ARG A 155 14.57 7.88 8.07
CA ARG A 155 13.44 7.41 8.88
C ARG A 155 13.88 6.83 10.23
N PHE A 156 14.93 6.00 10.22
CA PHE A 156 15.47 5.38 11.44
C PHE A 156 16.11 6.42 12.37
N LEU A 157 16.72 7.46 11.79
CA LEU A 157 17.29 8.59 12.54
C LEU A 157 16.22 9.42 13.25
N ILE A 158 15.08 9.74 12.61
CA ILE A 158 14.00 10.49 13.29
C ILE A 158 13.36 9.67 14.43
N LYS A 159 13.16 8.37 14.25
CA LYS A 159 12.62 7.50 15.31
C LYS A 159 13.59 7.35 16.49
N SER A 160 14.91 7.38 16.23
CA SER A 160 15.96 7.39 17.25
C SER A 160 16.02 8.71 18.03
N MET A 161 15.77 9.84 17.37
CA MET A 161 15.78 11.17 18.00
C MET A 161 14.52 11.49 18.81
N LYS A 162 13.36 10.94 18.45
CA LYS A 162 12.09 11.09 19.20
C LYS A 162 11.83 9.89 20.11
N GLY A 163 12.77 9.58 21.01
CA GLY A 163 12.66 8.46 21.93
C GLY A 163 11.25 8.31 22.55
N ASN A 164 10.71 7.09 22.42
CA ASN A 164 9.38 6.60 22.81
C ASN A 164 8.20 7.06 21.93
#